data_AF-A0AAW8F196-F1
#
_entry.id   AF-A0AAW8F196-F1
#
_cell.length_a   1.000
_cell.length_b   1.000
_cell.length_c   1.000
_cell.angle_alpha   90.00
_cell.angle_beta   90.00
_cell.angle_gamma   90.00
#
_symmetry.space_group_name_H-M   'P 1'
#
loop_
_entity.id
_entity.type
_entity.pdbx_description
1 polymer ?
#
loop_
_entity_poly.entity_id
_entity_poly.type
_entity_poly.pdbx_seq_one_letter_code
_entity_poly.pdbx_strand_id
1 'polypeptide(L)'
;MAESTTENLFREFYGAQTLLEKRDIPKKFGFQSKREGSTVDGFPDFFLDMGDWLIVVEAKSGEVGLKSDHSAAEAEVQMYMQANAVPHVDIVGIAVSGQTLESLRVTHFFRKGGSELIEELDKPRALVSLDTLTKHYLAAAHGDPLSDAELTRFLTQLNVRFHKDSRVRDTERSLFFSALMIALDDEPFRNMYGSVSEPEDERLVEARYLNEQIVAAVKRQLVKKVNSESKQIDWEDRFSFVKNVDIPLVEYKSIIDDIDERVHQPSKRTTKRDILGRAYKIFLSRAGKMDNKNIILTPDHIKTLMVDLVRLGKDDVVLDTCMGSGGFLMDAMEQLVDKAHGDETRIESIHETQLIGLELDPVLFALACSNMFLHGDGRSNLMFRDSLVTRDRTFTVKPADMKLQRYVKGLKPTKCVINPPYEHDNPVNFTMSAIEYLEEGGQLVIIMPVNTLSKDPKAAKTILERARLDFVIDMPQQLFFEQGRTVKTSIFGFTKTSNGHERDALVTFIDMEDDGHEVQVGHGRKDVGRWREISRLAKRAIRDGVESPDARSWRTAIFDDAGVLDARGIRRNPWPQAETHDLYEAVADWQEARAQRDVALDHMTRILNEAGIGGFDV
;
A
#
# COMPACT_ATOMS: atom_id res chain seq x y z
N MET A 1 45.90 32.14 -11.10
CA MET A 1 45.67 30.91 -11.89
C MET A 1 44.49 31.21 -12.80
N ALA A 2 44.55 30.85 -14.08
CA ALA A 2 43.37 30.94 -14.93
C ALA A 2 42.34 29.95 -14.37
N GLU A 3 41.17 30.44 -13.98
CA GLU A 3 40.07 29.60 -13.51
C GLU A 3 39.65 28.65 -14.63
N SER A 4 39.46 27.38 -14.31
CA SER A 4 39.03 26.41 -15.32
C SER A 4 37.58 26.69 -15.70
N THR A 5 37.22 26.53 -16.98
CA THR A 5 35.84 26.67 -17.47
C THR A 5 34.85 25.85 -16.63
N THR A 6 35.27 24.68 -16.16
CA THR A 6 34.50 23.77 -15.30
C THR A 6 34.14 24.41 -13.95
N GLU A 7 35.08 25.09 -13.30
CA GLU A 7 34.83 25.81 -12.04
C GLU A 7 33.82 26.94 -12.22
N ASN A 8 33.85 27.63 -13.36
CA ASN A 8 32.88 28.69 -13.67
C ASN A 8 31.48 28.13 -13.88
N LEU A 9 31.34 27.02 -14.61
CA LEU A 9 30.06 26.32 -14.78
C LEU A 9 29.48 25.84 -13.44
N PHE A 10 30.35 25.34 -12.55
CA PHE A 10 29.94 24.92 -11.20
C PHE A 10 29.44 26.12 -10.37
N ARG A 11 30.14 27.26 -10.42
CA ARG A 11 29.75 28.50 -9.72
C ARG A 11 28.47 29.11 -10.26
N GLU A 12 28.26 29.09 -11.57
CA GLU A 12 27.01 29.54 -12.18
C GLU A 12 25.81 28.72 -11.70
N PHE A 13 25.99 27.42 -11.49
CA PHE A 13 24.93 26.53 -11.02
C PHE A 13 24.58 26.74 -9.54
N TYR A 14 25.57 26.78 -8.64
CA TYR A 14 25.32 26.89 -7.19
C TYR A 14 25.24 28.33 -6.68
N GLY A 15 25.70 29.30 -7.45
CA GLY A 15 25.88 30.69 -7.03
C GLY A 15 27.31 30.97 -6.54
N ALA A 16 27.86 32.11 -6.95
CA ALA A 16 29.27 32.46 -6.76
C ALA A 16 29.72 32.62 -5.29
N GLN A 17 28.79 32.75 -4.34
CA GLN A 17 29.08 32.92 -2.90
C GLN A 17 28.60 31.73 -2.05
N THR A 18 28.07 30.69 -2.68
CA THR A 18 27.43 29.58 -1.96
C THR A 18 28.44 28.61 -1.35
N LEU A 19 29.52 28.30 -2.08
CA LEU A 19 30.60 27.44 -1.60
C LEU A 19 31.88 28.26 -1.42
N LEU A 20 32.67 27.92 -0.39
CA LEU A 20 33.99 28.48 -0.17
C LEU A 20 34.99 27.92 -1.18
N GLU A 21 35.81 28.79 -1.75
CA GLU A 21 36.92 28.37 -2.62
C GLU A 21 38.11 27.90 -1.80
N LYS A 22 38.98 27.11 -2.42
CA LYS A 22 40.27 26.59 -1.90
C LYS A 22 41.02 27.51 -0.92
N ARG A 23 41.06 28.81 -1.21
CA ARG A 23 41.78 29.85 -0.44
C ARG A 23 41.08 30.27 0.86
N ASP A 24 39.77 30.09 0.93
CA ASP A 24 38.91 30.53 2.03
C ASP A 24 38.47 29.38 2.95
N ILE A 25 38.89 28.14 2.62
CA ILE A 25 38.57 26.95 3.42
C ILE A 25 39.26 27.03 4.79
N PRO A 26 38.51 26.95 5.91
CA PRO A 26 39.09 27.02 7.25
C PRO A 26 40.08 25.89 7.52
N LYS A 27 41.29 26.24 8.00
CA LYS A 27 42.34 25.25 8.34
C LYS A 27 41.94 24.20 9.38
N LYS A 28 40.90 24.47 10.19
CA LYS A 28 40.36 23.53 11.18
C LYS A 28 39.93 22.18 10.58
N PHE A 29 39.59 22.14 9.29
CA PHE A 29 39.21 20.90 8.60
C PHE A 29 40.42 20.05 8.18
N GLY A 30 41.63 20.62 8.14
CA GLY A 30 42.90 19.88 8.03
C GLY A 30 43.06 18.99 6.79
N PHE A 31 42.53 19.40 5.64
CA PHE A 31 42.69 18.68 4.38
C PHE A 31 44.18 18.57 3.97
N GLN A 32 44.60 17.40 3.48
CA GLN A 32 46.00 17.12 3.15
C GLN A 32 46.33 17.27 1.65
N SER A 33 47.59 17.57 1.34
CA SER A 33 48.07 17.73 -0.04
C SER A 33 48.06 16.41 -0.82
N LYS A 34 47.61 16.50 -2.08
CA LYS A 34 47.64 15.43 -3.10
C LYS A 34 49.05 14.94 -3.48
N ARG A 35 50.08 15.69 -3.11
CA ARG A 35 51.49 15.33 -3.36
C ARG A 35 52.02 14.47 -2.22
N GLU A 36 52.37 13.23 -2.54
CA GLU A 36 53.01 12.28 -1.63
C GLU A 36 54.27 12.89 -1.00
N GLY A 37 54.34 12.91 0.35
CA GLY A 37 55.45 13.51 1.10
C GLY A 37 55.40 15.04 1.27
N SER A 38 54.34 15.72 0.82
CA SER A 38 54.17 17.17 1.05
C SER A 38 53.76 17.47 2.49
N THR A 39 54.45 18.42 3.12
CA THR A 39 54.12 18.97 4.45
C THR A 39 53.21 20.20 4.38
N VAL A 40 52.65 20.50 3.20
CA VAL A 40 51.81 21.67 2.95
C VAL A 40 50.34 21.26 2.91
N ASP A 41 49.47 22.06 3.55
CA ASP A 41 48.01 21.89 3.51
C ASP A 41 47.51 21.78 2.05
N GLY A 42 46.64 20.81 1.79
CA GLY A 42 45.98 20.64 0.50
C GLY A 42 44.51 20.90 0.62
N PHE A 43 43.91 21.58 -0.36
CA PHE A 43 42.51 22.00 -0.25
C PHE A 43 41.73 21.58 -1.50
N PRO A 44 40.48 21.12 -1.36
CA PRO A 44 39.59 20.91 -2.50
C PRO A 44 39.30 22.23 -3.20
N ASP A 45 38.77 22.18 -4.42
CA ASP A 45 38.48 23.38 -5.20
C ASP A 45 37.34 24.18 -4.58
N PHE A 46 36.29 23.48 -4.13
CA PHE A 46 35.19 24.07 -3.36
C PHE A 46 34.83 23.26 -2.11
N PHE A 47 34.24 23.96 -1.14
CA PHE A 47 33.86 23.40 0.15
C PHE A 47 32.63 24.11 0.73
N LEU A 48 31.77 23.34 1.41
CA LEU A 48 30.66 23.89 2.19
C LEU A 48 30.47 23.11 3.49
N ASP A 49 30.34 23.84 4.59
CA ASP A 49 30.00 23.32 5.91
C ASP A 49 28.47 23.42 6.09
N MET A 50 27.79 22.27 6.17
CA MET A 50 26.33 22.20 6.35
C MET A 50 25.92 22.10 7.83
N GLY A 51 26.86 22.27 8.76
CA GLY A 51 26.66 22.10 10.20
C GLY A 51 26.96 20.68 10.66
N ASP A 52 26.08 19.73 10.32
CA ASP A 52 26.19 18.32 10.75
C ASP A 52 27.03 17.45 9.80
N TRP A 53 27.23 17.91 8.55
CA TRP A 53 27.94 17.20 7.49
C TRP A 53 28.62 18.20 6.53
N LEU A 54 29.49 17.71 5.65
CA LEU A 54 30.32 18.54 4.76
C LEU A 54 30.13 18.22 3.29
N ILE A 55 30.33 19.22 2.43
CA ILE A 55 30.45 19.04 0.97
C ILE A 55 31.87 19.39 0.55
N VAL A 56 32.48 18.48 -0.22
CA VAL A 56 33.83 18.64 -0.79
C VAL A 56 33.74 18.47 -2.30
N VAL A 57 34.34 19.39 -3.06
CA VAL A 57 34.23 19.39 -4.52
C VAL A 57 35.61 19.46 -5.17
N GLU A 58 35.80 18.64 -6.20
CA GLU A 58 36.96 18.71 -7.09
C GLU A 58 36.51 18.89 -8.53
N ALA A 59 37.11 19.86 -9.23
CA ALA A 59 36.81 20.20 -10.60
C ALA A 59 37.99 19.93 -11.54
N LYS A 60 37.74 19.29 -12.69
CA LYS A 60 38.73 19.06 -13.74
C LYS A 60 38.23 19.48 -15.12
N SER A 61 39.15 19.85 -16.02
CA SER A 61 38.79 20.30 -17.37
C SER A 61 38.04 19.24 -18.20
N GLY A 62 38.26 17.95 -17.94
CA GLY A 62 37.68 16.84 -18.70
C GLY A 62 38.46 16.47 -19.97
N GLU A 63 39.61 17.11 -20.25
CA GLU A 63 40.47 16.77 -21.38
C GLU A 63 41.20 15.45 -21.16
N VAL A 64 41.38 14.65 -22.22
CA VAL A 64 42.06 13.34 -22.15
C VAL A 64 43.52 13.51 -21.74
N GLY A 65 43.80 13.25 -20.47
CA GLY A 65 45.13 13.33 -19.86
C GLY A 65 45.12 12.83 -18.42
N LEU A 66 46.25 12.28 -17.96
CA LEU A 66 46.43 11.62 -16.65
C LEU A 66 46.05 12.46 -15.41
N LYS A 67 45.83 13.77 -15.55
CA LYS A 67 45.53 14.71 -14.44
C LYS A 67 44.33 15.61 -14.71
N SER A 68 43.64 15.41 -15.84
CA SER A 68 42.60 16.31 -16.35
C SER A 68 41.31 15.59 -16.69
N ASP A 69 41.27 14.26 -16.61
CA ASP A 69 40.07 13.47 -16.88
C ASP A 69 39.13 13.39 -15.65
N HIS A 70 37.92 12.89 -15.88
CA HIS A 70 36.90 12.77 -14.82
C HIS A 70 37.34 11.86 -13.67
N SER A 71 38.06 10.78 -13.99
CA SER A 71 38.53 9.82 -12.99
C SER A 71 39.60 10.42 -12.08
N ALA A 72 40.38 11.39 -12.54
CA ALA A 72 41.25 12.18 -11.67
C ALA A 72 40.45 13.04 -10.68
N ALA A 73 39.32 13.64 -11.09
CA ALA A 73 38.44 14.37 -10.18
C ALA A 73 37.84 13.43 -9.12
N GLU A 74 37.41 12.23 -9.52
CA GLU A 74 36.88 11.20 -8.62
C GLU A 74 37.92 10.73 -7.59
N ALA A 75 39.14 10.44 -8.02
CA ALA A 75 40.21 10.01 -7.12
C ALA A 75 40.58 11.10 -6.11
N GLU A 76 40.66 12.35 -6.57
CA GLU A 76 41.07 13.49 -5.75
C GLU A 76 40.01 13.89 -4.73
N VAL A 77 38.72 13.87 -5.09
CA VAL A 77 37.65 14.16 -4.13
C VAL A 77 37.59 13.08 -3.04
N GLN A 78 37.69 11.80 -3.40
CA GLN A 78 37.71 10.70 -2.44
C GLN A 78 38.93 10.77 -1.50
N MET A 79 40.09 11.17 -2.02
CA MET A 79 41.27 11.41 -1.20
C MET A 79 41.01 12.47 -0.12
N TYR A 80 40.36 13.59 -0.47
CA TYR A 80 40.00 14.62 0.52
C TYR A 80 38.96 14.14 1.53
N MET A 81 38.02 13.29 1.12
CA MET A 81 37.05 12.67 2.01
C MET A 81 37.73 11.79 3.07
N GLN A 82 38.87 11.18 2.76
CA GLN A 82 39.65 10.33 3.70
C GLN A 82 40.69 11.13 4.49
N ALA A 83 41.45 12.01 3.82
CA ALA A 83 42.61 12.69 4.38
C ALA A 83 42.27 14.10 4.90
N ASN A 84 41.65 14.15 6.08
CA ASN A 84 41.25 15.38 6.77
C ASN A 84 41.31 15.24 8.31
N ALA A 85 41.11 16.35 9.03
CA ALA A 85 41.12 16.38 10.50
C ALA A 85 39.73 16.17 11.15
N VAL A 86 38.71 15.79 10.36
CA VAL A 86 37.31 15.60 10.78
C VAL A 86 36.76 14.23 10.39
N PRO A 87 37.45 13.12 10.74
CA PRO A 87 37.07 11.78 10.29
C PRO A 87 35.68 11.32 10.80
N HIS A 88 35.19 11.93 11.88
CA HIS A 88 33.92 11.64 12.54
C HIS A 88 32.71 12.35 11.90
N VAL A 89 32.93 13.26 10.94
CA VAL A 89 31.86 14.00 10.27
C VAL A 89 31.50 13.30 8.95
N ASP A 90 30.22 13.29 8.60
CA ASP A 90 29.73 12.79 7.31
C ASP A 90 30.18 13.73 6.17
N ILE A 91 30.61 13.17 5.04
CA ILE A 91 31.09 13.96 3.89
C ILE A 91 30.41 13.49 2.60
N VAL A 92 29.91 14.45 1.83
CA VAL A 92 29.51 14.26 0.43
C VAL A 92 30.59 14.84 -0.48
N GLY A 93 31.13 13.98 -1.35
CA GLY A 93 32.10 14.37 -2.37
C GLY A 93 31.43 14.61 -3.71
N ILE A 94 31.82 15.67 -4.43
CA ILE A 94 31.36 15.95 -5.79
C ILE A 94 32.58 16.02 -6.71
N ALA A 95 32.67 15.09 -7.66
CA ALA A 95 33.63 15.14 -8.75
C ALA A 95 32.94 15.74 -9.98
N VAL A 96 33.48 16.83 -10.52
CA VAL A 96 32.93 17.49 -11.72
C VAL A 96 33.99 17.65 -12.80
N SER A 97 33.65 17.31 -14.05
CA SER A 97 34.51 17.61 -15.19
C SER A 97 33.74 17.96 -16.46
N GLY A 98 34.36 18.74 -17.35
CA GLY A 98 33.79 19.12 -18.65
C GLY A 98 33.91 20.62 -18.95
N GLN A 99 33.73 21.00 -20.22
CA GLN A 99 33.91 22.38 -20.70
C GLN A 99 32.58 23.08 -21.03
N THR A 100 31.46 22.35 -21.07
CA THR A 100 30.12 22.88 -21.36
C THR A 100 29.08 22.18 -20.48
N LEU A 101 27.92 22.82 -20.23
CA LEU A 101 26.83 22.21 -19.45
C LEU A 101 26.39 20.83 -20.00
N GLU A 102 26.39 20.68 -21.33
CA GLU A 102 26.00 19.42 -22.01
C GLU A 102 27.08 18.31 -21.89
N SER A 103 28.34 18.70 -21.68
CA SER A 103 29.47 17.76 -21.54
C SER A 103 29.88 17.53 -20.08
N LEU A 104 29.18 18.15 -19.12
CA LEU A 104 29.47 17.97 -17.70
C LEU A 104 29.23 16.53 -17.28
N ARG A 105 30.27 15.94 -16.70
CA ARG A 105 30.20 14.68 -15.96
C ARG A 105 30.25 15.00 -14.49
N VAL A 106 29.33 14.42 -13.73
CA VAL A 106 29.25 14.61 -12.28
C VAL A 106 29.09 13.26 -11.60
N THR A 107 29.92 13.00 -10.60
CA THR A 107 29.80 11.84 -9.71
C THR A 107 29.69 12.34 -8.28
N HIS A 108 28.75 11.78 -7.52
CA HIS A 108 28.56 12.10 -6.11
C HIS A 108 28.98 10.90 -5.26
N PHE A 109 29.69 11.17 -4.17
CA PHE A 109 30.17 10.17 -3.22
C PHE A 109 29.66 10.49 -1.82
N PHE A 110 29.49 9.47 -0.99
CA PHE A 110 29.17 9.61 0.42
C PHE A 110 30.15 8.83 1.28
N ARG A 111 30.61 9.45 2.37
CA ARG A 111 31.38 8.80 3.44
C ARG A 111 30.72 9.11 4.76
N LYS A 112 30.35 8.05 5.49
CA LYS A 112 29.85 8.15 6.85
C LYS A 112 30.97 8.46 7.84
N GLY A 113 30.70 9.32 8.81
CA GLY A 113 31.57 9.67 9.92
C GLY A 113 32.03 8.41 10.67
N GLY A 114 33.33 8.28 10.88
CA GLY A 114 33.95 7.11 11.49
C GLY A 114 34.11 5.89 10.56
N SER A 115 33.69 5.99 9.29
CA SER A 115 33.89 4.94 8.28
C SER A 115 34.99 5.33 7.27
N GLU A 116 35.74 4.32 6.83
CA GLU A 116 36.67 4.42 5.69
C GLU A 116 36.00 4.10 4.34
N LEU A 117 34.80 3.51 4.37
CA LEU A 117 34.04 3.18 3.17
C LEU A 117 33.48 4.44 2.52
N ILE A 118 33.75 4.59 1.22
CA ILE A 118 33.15 5.61 0.37
C ILE A 118 32.23 4.91 -0.63
N GLU A 119 30.98 5.35 -0.68
CA GLU A 119 29.96 4.82 -1.58
C GLU A 119 29.65 5.86 -2.67
N GLU A 120 29.50 5.41 -3.92
CA GLU A 120 28.95 6.25 -4.98
C GLU A 120 27.43 6.39 -4.77
N LEU A 121 26.90 7.60 -4.82
CA LEU A 121 25.46 7.82 -4.76
C LEU A 121 24.84 7.53 -6.13
N ASP A 122 24.01 6.48 -6.21
CA ASP A 122 23.47 5.92 -7.47
C ASP A 122 22.73 6.93 -8.37
N LYS A 123 22.26 8.06 -7.81
CA LYS A 123 21.68 9.24 -8.48
C LYS A 123 21.93 10.46 -7.59
N PRO A 124 22.28 11.65 -8.12
CA PRO A 124 22.24 12.09 -9.52
C PRO A 124 23.61 12.08 -10.23
N ARG A 125 23.61 11.96 -11.57
CA ARG A 125 24.82 12.05 -12.44
C ARG A 125 25.00 13.42 -13.12
N ALA A 126 24.35 14.44 -12.58
CA ALA A 126 24.41 15.84 -13.00
C ALA A 126 24.43 16.73 -11.75
N LEU A 127 24.80 18.01 -11.89
CA LEU A 127 24.69 18.96 -10.79
C LEU A 127 23.22 19.08 -10.36
N VAL A 128 22.99 19.09 -9.05
CA VAL A 128 21.64 19.20 -8.45
C VAL A 128 21.61 20.25 -7.36
N SER A 129 20.43 20.82 -7.09
CA SER A 129 20.27 21.81 -6.02
C SER A 129 20.73 21.26 -4.66
N LEU A 130 21.15 22.15 -3.75
CA LEU A 130 21.54 21.75 -2.38
C LEU A 130 20.41 21.04 -1.62
N ASP A 131 19.15 21.40 -1.86
CA ASP A 131 17.98 20.70 -1.32
C ASP A 131 17.89 19.24 -1.82
N THR A 132 18.14 19.02 -3.11
CA THR A 132 18.16 17.67 -3.69
C THR A 132 19.33 16.86 -3.15
N LEU A 133 20.52 17.48 -3.06
CA LEU A 133 21.70 16.82 -2.52
C LEU A 133 21.53 16.44 -1.04
N THR A 134 20.91 17.31 -0.24
CA THR A 134 20.57 17.04 1.16
C THR A 134 19.67 15.80 1.28
N LYS A 135 18.70 15.62 0.38
CA LYS A 135 17.82 14.43 0.38
C LYS A 135 18.60 13.14 0.09
N HIS A 136 19.54 13.18 -0.85
CA HIS A 136 20.40 12.04 -1.15
C HIS A 136 21.35 11.71 0.01
N TYR A 137 21.92 12.73 0.66
CA TYR A 137 22.70 12.57 1.88
C TYR A 137 21.88 11.88 2.98
N LEU A 138 20.69 12.40 3.31
CA LEU A 138 19.85 11.83 4.37
C LEU A 138 19.53 10.35 4.12
N ALA A 139 19.23 10.00 2.86
CA ALA A 139 18.99 8.61 2.46
C ALA A 139 20.21 7.71 2.64
N ALA A 140 21.42 8.21 2.37
CA ALA A 140 22.65 7.45 2.52
C ALA A 140 23.12 7.33 3.99
N ALA A 141 23.01 8.42 4.77
CA ALA A 141 23.48 8.49 6.15
C ALA A 141 22.56 7.73 7.13
N HIS A 142 21.25 7.79 6.88
CA HIS A 142 20.22 7.31 7.80
C HIS A 142 19.33 6.19 7.24
N GLY A 143 19.52 5.80 5.97
CA GLY A 143 18.63 4.89 5.23
C GLY A 143 17.55 5.67 4.47
N ASP A 144 16.97 5.09 3.40
CA ASP A 144 15.85 5.74 2.69
C ASP A 144 14.64 5.75 3.63
N PRO A 145 14.18 6.92 4.13
CA PRO A 145 12.99 7.03 4.99
C PRO A 145 11.71 6.48 4.33
N LEU A 146 11.80 6.13 3.05
CA LEU A 146 10.74 5.63 2.20
C LEU A 146 10.93 4.15 1.84
N SER A 147 11.95 3.47 2.39
CA SER A 147 12.12 2.03 2.30
C SER A 147 11.00 1.31 3.04
N ASP A 148 10.62 0.12 2.58
CA ASP A 148 9.51 -0.64 3.17
C ASP A 148 9.77 -1.00 4.63
N ALA A 149 11.02 -1.29 4.99
CA ALA A 149 11.40 -1.60 6.36
C ALA A 149 11.25 -0.38 7.29
N GLU A 150 11.68 0.80 6.84
CA GLU A 150 11.60 2.02 7.65
C GLU A 150 10.17 2.55 7.77
N LEU A 151 9.41 2.54 6.67
CA LEU A 151 7.99 2.88 6.69
C LEU A 151 7.24 1.93 7.64
N THR A 152 7.51 0.63 7.55
CA THR A 152 6.90 -0.35 8.46
C THR A 152 7.29 -0.10 9.91
N ARG A 153 8.56 0.19 10.19
CA ARG A 153 9.03 0.52 11.55
C ARG A 153 8.36 1.77 12.09
N PHE A 154 8.32 2.85 11.29
CA PHE A 154 7.68 4.10 11.66
C PHE A 154 6.20 3.91 11.98
N LEU A 155 5.44 3.29 11.09
CA LEU A 155 4.00 3.05 11.28
C LEU A 155 3.75 2.12 12.47
N THR A 156 4.67 1.18 12.73
CA THR A 156 4.61 0.33 13.92
C THR A 156 4.71 1.15 15.20
N GLN A 157 5.69 2.06 15.27
CA GLN A 157 5.90 2.95 16.41
C GLN A 157 4.74 3.95 16.55
N LEU A 158 4.24 4.50 15.44
CA LEU A 158 3.09 5.41 15.42
C LEU A 158 1.84 4.72 15.98
N ASN A 159 1.59 3.46 15.61
CA ASN A 159 0.48 2.69 16.16
C ASN A 159 0.62 2.44 17.67
N VAL A 160 1.85 2.29 18.20
CA VAL A 160 2.09 2.22 19.65
C VAL A 160 1.74 3.56 20.32
N ARG A 161 2.13 4.69 19.72
CA ARG A 161 1.77 6.04 20.22
C ARG A 161 0.26 6.26 20.23
N PHE A 162 -0.47 5.78 19.21
CA PHE A 162 -1.94 5.83 19.20
C PHE A 162 -2.58 4.93 20.26
N HIS A 163 -1.95 3.81 20.60
CA HIS A 163 -2.48 2.90 21.61
C HIS A 163 -2.16 3.33 23.05
N LYS A 164 -1.11 4.13 23.28
CA LYS A 164 -0.64 4.51 24.61
C LYS A 164 -1.81 4.94 25.51
N ASP A 165 -1.93 4.35 26.69
CA ASP A 165 -3.03 4.60 27.65
C ASP A 165 -4.45 4.31 27.11
N SER A 166 -4.57 3.49 26.06
CA SER A 166 -5.83 3.21 25.35
C SER A 166 -6.52 4.44 24.75
N ARG A 167 -5.75 5.51 24.46
CA ARG A 167 -6.27 6.80 23.95
C ARG A 167 -6.98 6.71 22.59
N VAL A 168 -6.60 5.75 21.73
CA VAL A 168 -7.31 5.42 20.49
C VAL A 168 -7.59 3.92 20.43
N ARG A 169 -8.87 3.58 20.26
CA ARG A 169 -9.33 2.19 20.10
C ARG A 169 -8.74 1.59 18.83
N ASP A 170 -8.36 0.33 18.87
CA ASP A 170 -7.79 -0.41 17.74
C ASP A 170 -8.64 -0.31 16.47
N THR A 171 -9.97 -0.38 16.61
CA THR A 171 -10.94 -0.28 15.51
C THR A 171 -11.00 1.11 14.88
N GLU A 172 -10.46 2.13 15.56
CA GLU A 172 -10.49 3.53 15.13
C GLU A 172 -9.13 4.04 14.67
N ARG A 173 -8.01 3.36 14.98
CA ARG A 173 -6.66 3.83 14.63
C ARG A 173 -6.46 4.08 13.15
N SER A 174 -7.03 3.23 12.28
CA SER A 174 -6.97 3.43 10.83
C SER A 174 -7.73 4.68 10.39
N LEU A 175 -8.89 4.92 11.00
CA LEU A 175 -9.71 6.09 10.71
C LEU A 175 -9.09 7.36 11.29
N PHE A 176 -8.41 7.26 12.44
CA PHE A 176 -7.66 8.35 13.05
C PHE A 176 -6.45 8.76 12.21
N PHE A 177 -5.65 7.79 11.76
CA PHE A 177 -4.58 8.04 10.81
C PHE A 177 -5.08 8.75 9.55
N SER A 178 -6.21 8.25 9.00
CA SER A 178 -6.85 8.87 7.84
C SER A 178 -7.30 10.31 8.13
N ALA A 179 -7.86 10.58 9.30
CA ALA A 179 -8.29 11.91 9.71
C ALA A 179 -7.13 12.91 9.72
N LEU A 180 -5.96 12.50 10.25
CA LEU A 180 -4.76 13.33 10.27
C LEU A 180 -4.25 13.62 8.86
N MET A 181 -4.18 12.58 8.01
CA MET A 181 -3.77 12.73 6.62
C MET A 181 -4.69 13.65 5.81
N ILE A 182 -6.02 13.51 5.99
CA ILE A 182 -7.02 14.37 5.34
C ILE A 182 -6.93 15.80 5.89
N ALA A 183 -6.70 15.97 7.19
CA ALA A 183 -6.54 17.28 7.80
C ALA A 183 -5.28 17.99 7.28
N LEU A 184 -4.17 17.27 7.06
CA LEU A 184 -2.97 17.82 6.43
C LEU A 184 -3.24 18.31 5.00
N ASP A 185 -4.18 17.71 4.26
CA ASP A 185 -4.65 18.20 2.94
C ASP A 185 -5.56 19.45 3.01
N ASP A 186 -5.91 19.90 4.21
CA ASP A 186 -6.69 21.11 4.42
C ASP A 186 -5.79 22.30 4.76
N GLU A 187 -5.68 23.25 3.81
CA GLU A 187 -4.86 24.45 3.95
C GLU A 187 -5.17 25.26 5.23
N PRO A 188 -6.45 25.52 5.60
CA PRO A 188 -6.77 26.17 6.87
C PRO A 188 -6.21 25.43 8.09
N PHE A 189 -6.32 24.10 8.14
CA PHE A 189 -5.76 23.30 9.23
C PHE A 189 -4.23 23.40 9.25
N ARG A 190 -3.58 23.23 8.09
CA ARG A 190 -2.12 23.24 7.98
C ARG A 190 -1.50 24.56 8.47
N ASN A 191 -2.09 25.68 8.08
CA ASN A 191 -1.63 27.01 8.51
C ASN A 191 -1.84 27.24 10.01
N MET A 192 -2.90 26.65 10.57
CA MET A 192 -3.27 26.83 11.97
C MET A 192 -2.44 25.96 12.92
N TYR A 193 -2.31 24.65 12.68
CA TYR A 193 -1.82 23.71 13.70
C TYR A 193 -0.38 24.00 14.17
N GLY A 194 0.51 24.43 13.25
CA GLY A 194 1.88 24.82 13.59
C GLY A 194 1.95 26.01 14.54
N SER A 195 1.03 26.96 14.39
CA SER A 195 0.94 28.20 15.19
C SER A 195 0.21 28.06 16.52
N VAL A 196 -0.38 26.90 16.82
CA VAL A 196 -1.09 26.66 18.08
C VAL A 196 -0.10 26.62 19.24
N SER A 197 -0.28 27.52 20.20
CA SER A 197 0.41 27.51 21.50
C SER A 197 -0.45 26.82 22.56
N GLU A 198 0.20 26.36 23.63
CA GLU A 198 -0.51 25.87 24.82
C GLU A 198 -1.45 26.95 25.35
N PRO A 199 -2.74 26.66 25.56
CA PRO A 199 -3.66 27.60 26.19
C PRO A 199 -3.24 27.92 27.62
N GLU A 200 -3.42 29.16 28.08
CA GLU A 200 -3.11 29.57 29.47
C GLU A 200 -4.06 28.94 30.51
N ASP A 201 -5.23 28.44 30.08
CA ASP A 201 -6.21 27.79 30.93
C ASP A 201 -5.98 26.27 30.96
N GLU A 202 -5.60 25.72 32.11
CA GLU A 202 -5.44 24.27 32.34
C GLU A 202 -6.68 23.44 31.97
N ARG A 203 -7.88 24.04 31.86
CA ARG A 203 -9.09 23.34 31.37
C ARG A 203 -9.17 23.25 29.84
N LEU A 204 -8.46 24.12 29.13
CA LEU A 204 -8.23 24.05 27.68
C LEU A 204 -7.06 23.09 27.34
N VAL A 205 -6.25 22.69 28.33
CA VAL A 205 -4.99 21.93 28.19
C VAL A 205 -5.15 20.45 27.84
N GLU A 206 -6.35 19.88 27.85
CA GLU A 206 -6.59 18.49 27.39
C GLU A 206 -6.82 18.40 25.86
N ALA A 207 -5.94 18.95 25.02
CA ALA A 207 -5.82 18.65 23.57
C ALA A 207 -7.04 18.82 22.62
N ARG A 208 -8.19 19.31 23.09
CA ARG A 208 -9.44 19.35 22.31
C ARG A 208 -9.44 20.31 21.12
N TYR A 209 -8.61 21.35 21.14
CA TYR A 209 -8.59 22.35 20.07
C TYR A 209 -8.15 21.75 18.73
N LEU A 210 -7.04 20.99 18.71
CA LEU A 210 -6.59 20.33 17.48
C LEU A 210 -7.61 19.29 17.00
N ASN A 211 -8.23 18.54 17.92
CA ASN A 211 -9.23 17.53 17.58
C ASN A 211 -10.44 18.13 16.85
N GLU A 212 -10.98 19.25 17.34
CA GLU A 212 -12.10 19.93 16.67
C GLU A 212 -11.72 20.42 15.28
N GLN A 213 -10.50 20.95 15.13
CA GLN A 213 -10.01 21.43 13.83
C GLN A 213 -9.74 20.28 12.86
N ILE A 214 -9.25 19.12 13.33
CA ILE A 214 -9.09 17.90 12.53
C ILE A 214 -10.45 17.46 11.99
N VAL A 215 -11.47 17.34 12.87
CA VAL A 215 -12.81 16.93 12.44
C VAL A 215 -13.42 17.94 11.46
N ALA A 216 -13.23 19.24 11.71
CA ALA A 216 -13.69 20.29 10.80
C ALA A 216 -12.98 20.21 9.43
N ALA A 217 -11.68 19.94 9.40
CA ALA A 217 -10.91 19.75 8.18
C ALA A 217 -11.38 18.52 7.39
N VAL A 218 -11.57 17.39 8.07
CA VAL A 218 -12.12 16.17 7.46
C VAL A 218 -13.48 16.44 6.83
N LYS A 219 -14.39 17.11 7.55
CA LYS A 219 -15.70 17.50 7.01
C LYS A 219 -15.57 18.37 5.77
N ARG A 220 -14.73 19.41 5.80
CA ARG A 220 -14.48 20.30 4.66
C ARG A 220 -13.98 19.53 3.44
N GLN A 221 -13.06 18.58 3.63
CA GLN A 221 -12.43 17.83 2.53
C GLN A 221 -13.32 16.71 1.97
N LEU A 222 -14.01 15.97 2.83
CA LEU A 222 -14.84 14.84 2.40
C LEU A 222 -16.15 15.29 1.74
N VAL A 223 -16.72 16.45 2.12
CA VAL A 223 -17.96 16.97 1.51
C VAL A 223 -17.79 17.46 0.06
N LYS A 224 -16.56 17.80 -0.38
CA LYS A 224 -16.29 18.37 -1.72
C LYS A 224 -16.73 17.47 -2.89
N LYS A 225 -16.69 16.14 -2.75
CA LYS A 225 -17.06 15.17 -3.81
C LYS A 225 -17.98 14.08 -3.24
N VAL A 226 -19.20 14.46 -2.87
CA VAL A 226 -20.26 13.54 -2.40
C VAL A 226 -21.45 13.60 -3.34
N ASN A 227 -21.84 12.46 -3.94
CA ASN A 227 -23.04 12.39 -4.76
C ASN A 227 -24.32 12.54 -3.91
N SER A 228 -25.46 12.82 -4.55
CA SER A 228 -26.73 13.04 -3.84
C SER A 228 -27.20 11.84 -3.01
N GLU A 229 -26.77 10.62 -3.35
CA GLU A 229 -27.13 9.39 -2.63
C GLU A 229 -26.20 9.12 -1.42
N SER A 230 -24.95 9.60 -1.43
CA SER A 230 -24.04 9.55 -0.26
C SER A 230 -24.18 10.72 0.71
N LYS A 231 -25.04 11.72 0.45
CA LYS A 231 -25.41 12.79 1.40
C LYS A 231 -26.02 12.32 2.73
N GLN A 232 -26.20 11.02 2.92
CA GLN A 232 -26.73 10.44 4.15
C GLN A 232 -25.67 10.17 5.22
N ILE A 233 -24.38 10.27 4.91
CA ILE A 233 -23.33 10.14 5.93
C ILE A 233 -23.04 11.50 6.57
N ASP A 234 -23.12 11.55 7.89
CA ASP A 234 -22.65 12.70 8.67
C ASP A 234 -21.16 12.51 8.97
N TRP A 235 -20.30 13.15 8.17
CA TRP A 235 -18.85 13.08 8.36
C TRP A 235 -18.37 13.59 9.72
N GLU A 236 -19.06 14.56 10.30
CA GLU A 236 -18.66 15.09 11.61
C GLU A 236 -18.95 14.07 12.72
N ASP A 237 -20.12 13.42 12.67
CA ASP A 237 -20.47 12.32 13.56
C ASP A 237 -19.49 11.15 13.44
N ARG A 238 -19.15 10.75 12.21
CA ARG A 238 -18.25 9.59 11.96
C ARG A 238 -16.85 9.78 12.54
N PHE A 239 -16.34 11.01 12.49
CA PHE A 239 -15.02 11.35 13.01
C PHE A 239 -15.10 11.98 14.41
N SER A 240 -16.26 11.99 15.06
CA SER A 240 -16.45 12.60 16.38
C SER A 240 -15.62 11.95 17.48
N PHE A 241 -15.25 10.67 17.34
CA PHE A 241 -14.38 9.97 18.28
C PHE A 241 -13.02 10.67 18.45
N VAL A 242 -12.54 11.36 17.40
CA VAL A 242 -11.31 12.17 17.45
C VAL A 242 -11.39 13.24 18.53
N LYS A 243 -12.59 13.79 18.79
CA LYS A 243 -12.81 14.80 19.84
C LYS A 243 -12.55 14.26 21.25
N ASN A 244 -12.52 12.95 21.42
CA ASN A 244 -12.26 12.27 22.69
C ASN A 244 -10.84 11.68 22.79
N VAL A 245 -10.00 11.88 21.76
CA VAL A 245 -8.62 11.40 21.78
C VAL A 245 -7.78 12.33 22.66
N ASP A 246 -7.24 11.76 23.74
CA ASP A 246 -6.42 12.47 24.71
C ASP A 246 -4.93 12.26 24.43
N ILE A 247 -4.30 13.25 23.79
CA ILE A 247 -2.86 13.27 23.49
C ILE A 247 -2.33 14.65 23.89
N PRO A 248 -1.34 14.76 24.80
CA PRO A 248 -0.75 16.05 25.18
C PRO A 248 -0.31 16.85 23.95
N LEU A 249 -0.54 18.17 23.94
CA LEU A 249 -0.36 19.02 22.74
C LEU A 249 1.01 18.85 22.09
N VAL A 250 2.08 18.83 22.89
CA VAL A 250 3.46 18.63 22.41
C VAL A 250 3.62 17.27 21.70
N GLU A 251 3.11 16.20 22.31
CA GLU A 251 3.13 14.86 21.72
C GLU A 251 2.29 14.82 20.43
N TYR A 252 1.16 15.52 20.41
CA TYR A 252 0.24 15.55 19.27
C TYR A 252 0.82 16.29 18.06
N LYS A 253 1.43 17.46 18.28
CA LYS A 253 2.13 18.20 17.22
C LYS A 253 3.26 17.36 16.65
N SER A 254 4.06 16.72 17.51
CA SER A 254 5.10 15.78 17.05
C SER A 254 4.54 14.62 16.23
N ILE A 255 3.39 14.03 16.60
CA ILE A 255 2.72 13.00 15.81
C ILE A 255 2.35 13.53 14.42
N ILE A 256 1.76 14.72 14.36
CA ILE A 256 1.31 15.34 13.10
C ILE A 256 2.51 15.66 12.21
N ASP A 257 3.57 16.24 12.78
CA ASP A 257 4.81 16.58 12.05
C ASP A 257 5.49 15.32 11.51
N ASP A 258 5.60 14.26 12.33
CA ASP A 258 6.16 12.98 11.90
C ASP A 258 5.37 12.36 10.74
N ILE A 259 4.03 12.42 10.79
CA ILE A 259 3.17 11.94 9.70
C ILE A 259 3.34 12.81 8.46
N ASP A 260 3.42 14.14 8.63
CA ASP A 260 3.56 15.07 7.52
C ASP A 260 4.86 14.82 6.76
N GLU A 261 5.99 14.78 7.48
CA GLU A 261 7.32 14.62 6.93
C GLU A 261 7.57 13.24 6.31
N ARG A 262 7.11 12.17 6.98
CA ARG A 262 7.47 10.79 6.60
C ARG A 262 6.46 10.10 5.69
N VAL A 263 5.21 10.58 5.65
CA VAL A 263 4.14 9.93 4.88
C VAL A 263 3.40 10.91 3.97
N HIS A 264 2.88 12.02 4.49
CA HIS A 264 2.05 12.96 3.72
C HIS A 264 2.83 13.64 2.59
N GLN A 265 3.86 14.43 2.90
CA GLN A 265 4.64 15.14 1.88
C GLN A 265 5.29 14.18 0.87
N PRO A 266 5.85 13.03 1.29
CA PRO A 266 6.36 12.04 0.34
C PRO A 266 5.27 11.44 -0.57
N SER A 267 4.05 11.22 -0.07
CA SER A 267 2.94 10.70 -0.87
C SER A 267 2.47 11.66 -1.97
N LYS A 268 2.66 12.98 -1.78
CA LYS A 268 2.33 14.01 -2.77
C LYS A 268 3.34 14.14 -3.90
N ARG A 269 4.53 13.53 -3.78
CA ARG A 269 5.56 13.55 -4.83
C ARG A 269 5.26 12.45 -5.87
N THR A 270 5.20 12.83 -7.15
CA THR A 270 4.65 12.06 -8.29
C THR A 270 5.21 10.65 -8.50
N THR A 271 6.36 10.32 -7.90
CA THR A 271 7.03 9.02 -8.04
C THR A 271 6.69 7.99 -6.96
N LYS A 272 5.87 8.30 -5.94
CA LYS A 272 5.67 7.37 -4.80
C LYS A 272 4.22 7.26 -4.30
N ARG A 273 3.24 7.16 -5.22
CA ARG A 273 1.82 6.80 -4.91
C ARG A 273 1.68 5.55 -4.02
N ASP A 274 2.64 4.63 -4.08
CA ASP A 274 2.65 3.38 -3.34
C ASP A 274 2.85 3.55 -1.81
N ILE A 275 3.48 4.64 -1.33
CA ILE A 275 3.70 4.85 0.13
C ILE A 275 2.38 4.86 0.90
N LEU A 276 1.39 5.54 0.36
CA LEU A 276 0.10 5.71 1.01
C LEU A 276 -0.66 4.38 1.09
N GLY A 277 -0.68 3.63 -0.01
CA GLY A 277 -1.28 2.30 -0.05
C GLY A 277 -0.61 1.36 0.95
N ARG A 278 0.73 1.37 1.04
CA ARG A 278 1.49 0.58 2.02
C ARG A 278 1.19 1.01 3.46
N ALA A 279 1.16 2.32 3.73
CA ALA A 279 0.87 2.85 5.06
C ALA A 279 -0.54 2.47 5.54
N TYR A 280 -1.51 2.63 4.66
CA TYR A 280 -2.90 2.29 4.92
C TYR A 280 -3.08 0.78 5.18
N LYS A 281 -2.41 -0.09 4.41
CA LYS A 281 -2.41 -1.55 4.62
C LYS A 281 -1.88 -1.95 6.00
N ILE A 282 -0.78 -1.34 6.44
CA ILE A 282 -0.19 -1.63 7.76
C ILE A 282 -1.14 -1.23 8.89
N PHE A 283 -1.83 -0.10 8.75
CA PHE A 283 -2.83 0.32 9.74
C PHE A 283 -4.09 -0.56 9.72
N LEU A 284 -4.59 -0.92 8.53
CA LEU A 284 -5.80 -1.72 8.37
C LEU A 284 -5.61 -3.19 8.79
N SER A 285 -4.47 -3.79 8.45
CA SER A 285 -4.15 -5.19 8.83
C SER A 285 -4.12 -5.41 10.34
N ARG A 286 -3.86 -4.36 11.13
CA ARG A 286 -3.91 -4.40 12.60
C ARG A 286 -5.33 -4.27 13.15
N ALA A 287 -6.18 -3.49 12.49
CA ALA A 287 -7.60 -3.37 12.87
C ALA A 287 -8.38 -4.67 12.61
N GLY A 288 -8.00 -5.46 11.59
CA GLY A 288 -8.64 -6.72 11.22
C GLY A 288 -8.33 -7.93 12.12
N LYS A 289 -7.39 -7.81 13.07
CA LYS A 289 -6.99 -8.92 13.97
C LYS A 289 -7.80 -9.00 15.27
N MET A 290 -8.72 -8.07 15.54
CA MET A 290 -9.47 -8.05 16.80
C MET A 290 -10.91 -8.55 16.64
N ASP A 291 -11.27 -9.46 17.55
CA ASP A 291 -12.45 -10.30 17.74
C ASP A 291 -13.87 -9.72 17.58
N ASN A 292 -14.06 -8.46 17.16
CA ASN A 292 -15.38 -7.80 17.27
C ASN A 292 -16.04 -7.32 15.98
N LYS A 293 -15.48 -7.59 14.79
CA LYS A 293 -16.25 -7.45 13.55
C LYS A 293 -15.87 -8.58 12.60
N ASN A 294 -16.88 -9.25 12.02
CA ASN A 294 -16.79 -10.25 10.94
C ASN A 294 -16.24 -9.63 9.62
N ILE A 295 -15.16 -8.85 9.67
CA ILE A 295 -14.55 -8.20 8.51
C ILE A 295 -13.56 -9.17 7.89
N ILE A 296 -13.90 -9.66 6.70
CA ILE A 296 -13.02 -10.50 5.90
C ILE A 296 -12.17 -9.58 5.03
N LEU A 297 -10.88 -9.44 5.33
CA LEU A 297 -9.96 -8.69 4.47
C LEU A 297 -9.43 -9.64 3.38
N THR A 298 -9.70 -9.33 2.12
CA THR A 298 -9.15 -10.12 1.01
C THR A 298 -7.63 -9.99 0.96
N PRO A 299 -6.85 -11.08 0.98
CA PRO A 299 -5.40 -11.02 0.79
C PRO A 299 -5.03 -10.29 -0.51
N ASP A 300 -3.98 -9.47 -0.47
CA ASP A 300 -3.61 -8.58 -1.57
C ASP A 300 -3.40 -9.32 -2.90
N HIS A 301 -2.70 -10.45 -2.85
CA HIS A 301 -2.41 -11.24 -4.06
C HIS A 301 -3.71 -11.75 -4.70
N ILE A 302 -4.68 -12.17 -3.90
CA ILE A 302 -6.00 -12.62 -4.38
C ILE A 302 -6.83 -11.46 -4.91
N LYS A 303 -6.82 -10.32 -4.22
CA LYS A 303 -7.48 -9.11 -4.69
C LYS A 303 -6.98 -8.73 -6.10
N THR A 304 -5.66 -8.64 -6.28
CA THR A 304 -5.06 -8.32 -7.59
C THR A 304 -5.38 -9.39 -8.62
N LEU A 305 -5.35 -10.69 -8.27
CA LEU A 305 -5.77 -11.76 -9.18
C LEU A 305 -7.21 -11.58 -9.67
N MET A 306 -8.15 -11.28 -8.78
CA MET A 306 -9.56 -11.12 -9.16
C MET A 306 -9.80 -9.91 -10.07
N VAL A 307 -9.12 -8.79 -9.80
CA VAL A 307 -9.18 -7.60 -10.67
C VAL A 307 -8.55 -7.90 -12.04
N ASP A 308 -7.47 -8.67 -12.09
CA ASP A 308 -6.89 -9.11 -13.36
C ASP A 308 -7.82 -10.06 -14.14
N LEU A 309 -8.57 -10.92 -13.45
CA LEU A 309 -9.47 -11.91 -14.05
C LEU A 309 -10.69 -11.27 -14.74
N VAL A 310 -11.17 -10.12 -14.26
CA VAL A 310 -12.21 -9.34 -14.97
C VAL A 310 -11.69 -8.65 -16.22
N ARG A 311 -10.36 -8.61 -16.43
CA ARG A 311 -9.69 -8.08 -17.64
C ARG A 311 -10.17 -6.67 -17.98
N LEU A 312 -9.87 -5.71 -17.10
CA LEU A 312 -10.26 -4.31 -17.27
C LEU A 312 -9.73 -3.74 -18.61
N GLY A 313 -10.66 -3.30 -19.44
CA GLY A 313 -10.46 -2.38 -20.55
C GLY A 313 -10.56 -0.93 -20.06
N LYS A 314 -10.06 0.00 -20.87
CA LYS A 314 -10.03 1.43 -20.51
C LYS A 314 -11.43 2.00 -20.20
N ASP A 315 -12.47 1.53 -20.90
CA ASP A 315 -13.83 2.07 -20.83
C ASP A 315 -14.75 1.29 -19.89
N ASP A 316 -14.20 0.34 -19.13
CA ASP A 316 -14.97 -0.46 -18.19
C ASP A 316 -15.36 0.34 -16.93
N VAL A 317 -16.57 0.12 -16.46
CA VAL A 317 -17.09 0.66 -15.20
C VAL A 317 -17.11 -0.47 -14.17
N VAL A 318 -16.41 -0.27 -13.06
CA VAL A 318 -16.17 -1.28 -12.02
C VAL A 318 -17.11 -1.05 -10.85
N LEU A 319 -17.79 -2.13 -10.45
CA LEU A 319 -18.73 -2.18 -9.33
C LEU A 319 -18.20 -3.09 -8.22
N ASP A 320 -18.31 -2.62 -6.98
CA ASP A 320 -18.15 -3.43 -5.78
C ASP A 320 -19.36 -3.23 -4.87
N THR A 321 -20.18 -4.28 -4.70
CA THR A 321 -21.43 -4.22 -3.93
C THR A 321 -21.23 -4.42 -2.43
N CYS A 322 -20.02 -4.76 -1.99
CA CYS A 322 -19.66 -4.98 -0.59
C CYS A 322 -18.22 -4.50 -0.37
N MET A 323 -17.98 -3.23 -0.70
CA MET A 323 -16.61 -2.73 -0.93
C MET A 323 -15.71 -2.74 0.29
N GLY A 324 -16.27 -2.84 1.50
CA GLY A 324 -15.52 -2.76 2.74
C GLY A 324 -14.71 -1.46 2.78
N SER A 325 -13.38 -1.58 2.93
CA SER A 325 -12.44 -0.46 2.91
C SER A 325 -12.03 0.02 1.51
N GLY A 326 -12.66 -0.48 0.45
CA GLY A 326 -12.44 -0.06 -0.94
C GLY A 326 -11.29 -0.76 -1.66
N GLY A 327 -10.84 -1.92 -1.18
CA GLY A 327 -9.66 -2.61 -1.70
C GLY A 327 -9.74 -2.95 -3.20
N PHE A 328 -10.80 -3.63 -3.66
CA PHE A 328 -10.94 -3.99 -5.07
C PHE A 328 -11.06 -2.76 -5.99
N LEU A 329 -11.82 -1.75 -5.56
CA LEU A 329 -11.98 -0.52 -6.32
C LEU A 329 -10.65 0.25 -6.43
N MET A 330 -9.82 0.22 -5.40
CA MET A 330 -8.49 0.84 -5.42
C MET A 330 -7.57 0.15 -6.43
N ASP A 331 -7.45 -1.19 -6.37
CA ASP A 331 -6.66 -1.95 -7.35
C ASP A 331 -7.19 -1.74 -8.79
N ALA A 332 -8.51 -1.68 -8.96
CA ALA A 332 -9.13 -1.41 -10.26
C ALA A 332 -8.82 0.02 -10.77
N MET A 333 -8.87 1.01 -9.87
CA MET A 333 -8.53 2.39 -10.19
C MET A 333 -7.08 2.52 -10.65
N GLU A 334 -6.13 1.91 -9.94
CA GLU A 334 -4.71 1.92 -10.33
C GLU A 334 -4.52 1.36 -11.73
N GLN A 335 -5.12 0.19 -12.03
CA GLN A 335 -5.04 -0.40 -13.37
C GLN A 335 -5.66 0.48 -14.47
N LEU A 336 -6.78 1.14 -14.20
CA LEU A 336 -7.43 2.04 -15.15
C LEU A 336 -6.61 3.32 -15.38
N VAL A 337 -6.05 3.90 -14.31
CA VAL A 337 -5.16 5.07 -14.38
C VAL A 337 -3.88 4.74 -15.13
N ASP A 338 -3.29 3.57 -14.93
CA ASP A 338 -2.13 3.12 -15.69
C ASP A 338 -2.45 2.98 -17.19
N LYS A 339 -3.65 2.48 -17.52
CA LYS A 339 -4.16 2.39 -18.91
C LYS A 339 -4.51 3.75 -19.53
N ALA A 340 -4.63 4.81 -18.72
CA ALA A 340 -4.79 6.17 -19.22
C ALA A 340 -3.46 6.75 -19.74
N HIS A 341 -2.32 6.12 -19.45
CA HIS A 341 -1.00 6.54 -19.94
C HIS A 341 -0.69 8.02 -19.69
N GLY A 342 -1.15 8.56 -18.56
CA GLY A 342 -0.94 9.95 -18.16
C GLY A 342 -1.94 10.97 -18.74
N ASP A 343 -2.99 10.52 -19.45
CA ASP A 343 -4.08 11.40 -19.88
C ASP A 343 -4.91 11.87 -18.68
N GLU A 344 -4.71 13.12 -18.26
CA GLU A 344 -5.38 13.73 -17.12
C GLU A 344 -6.90 13.75 -17.26
N THR A 345 -7.43 13.99 -18.47
CA THR A 345 -8.88 14.00 -18.71
C THR A 345 -9.49 12.61 -18.55
N ARG A 346 -8.76 11.58 -18.99
CA ARG A 346 -9.16 10.18 -18.79
C ARG A 346 -9.11 9.79 -17.33
N ILE A 347 -8.06 10.19 -16.61
CA ILE A 347 -7.88 9.94 -15.17
C ILE A 347 -9.04 10.59 -14.39
N GLU A 348 -9.38 11.84 -14.68
CA GLU A 348 -10.51 12.52 -14.07
C GLU A 348 -11.83 11.79 -14.37
N SER A 349 -12.04 11.38 -15.63
CA SER A 349 -13.21 10.57 -16.01
C SER A 349 -13.28 9.24 -15.24
N ILE A 350 -12.15 8.54 -15.07
CA ILE A 350 -12.09 7.30 -14.27
C ILE A 350 -12.56 7.57 -12.85
N HIS A 351 -12.00 8.60 -12.20
CA HIS A 351 -12.31 8.94 -10.82
C HIS A 351 -13.77 9.37 -10.62
N GLU A 352 -14.37 10.01 -11.62
CA GLU A 352 -15.73 10.54 -11.53
C GLU A 352 -16.82 9.54 -11.90
N THR A 353 -16.53 8.58 -12.79
CA THR A 353 -17.58 7.80 -13.46
C THR A 353 -17.37 6.30 -13.47
N GLN A 354 -16.15 5.79 -13.36
CA GLN A 354 -15.86 4.36 -13.59
C GLN A 354 -15.77 3.51 -12.32
N LEU A 355 -15.92 4.09 -11.13
CA LEU A 355 -15.81 3.38 -9.87
C LEU A 355 -17.10 3.53 -9.08
N ILE A 356 -17.76 2.41 -8.78
CA ILE A 356 -19.02 2.34 -8.05
C ILE A 356 -18.84 1.41 -6.86
N GLY A 357 -19.14 1.91 -5.66
CA GLY A 357 -19.00 1.13 -4.43
C GLY A 357 -20.19 1.29 -3.50
N LEU A 358 -20.64 0.19 -2.89
CA LEU A 358 -21.69 0.20 -1.89
C LEU A 358 -21.18 -0.46 -0.61
N GLU A 359 -21.44 0.18 0.52
CA GLU A 359 -21.11 -0.35 1.85
C GLU A 359 -22.15 0.10 2.89
N LEU A 360 -22.52 -0.81 3.79
CA LEU A 360 -23.54 -0.62 4.82
C LEU A 360 -22.93 -0.37 6.20
N ASP A 361 -21.70 -0.83 6.48
CA ASP A 361 -20.99 -0.49 7.71
C ASP A 361 -20.41 0.93 7.59
N PRO A 362 -20.81 1.86 8.47
CA PRO A 362 -20.42 3.26 8.35
C PRO A 362 -18.92 3.50 8.60
N VAL A 363 -18.24 2.63 9.34
CA VAL A 363 -16.80 2.73 9.58
C VAL A 363 -16.05 2.27 8.34
N LEU A 364 -16.43 1.13 7.75
CA LEU A 364 -15.84 0.65 6.49
C LEU A 364 -16.08 1.64 5.35
N PHE A 365 -17.29 2.20 5.24
CA PHE A 365 -17.58 3.23 4.24
C PHE A 365 -16.69 4.47 4.41
N ALA A 366 -16.50 4.95 5.65
CA ALA A 366 -15.63 6.10 5.92
C ALA A 366 -14.16 5.80 5.62
N LEU A 367 -13.70 4.58 5.92
CA LEU A 367 -12.39 4.07 5.55
C LEU A 367 -12.23 4.04 4.02
N ALA A 368 -13.18 3.49 3.26
CA ALA A 368 -13.13 3.47 1.80
C ALA A 368 -13.07 4.89 1.18
N CYS A 369 -13.89 5.81 1.68
CA CYS A 369 -13.89 7.19 1.21
C CYS A 369 -12.58 7.92 1.54
N SER A 370 -12.01 7.65 2.71
CA SER A 370 -10.71 8.18 3.11
C SER A 370 -9.60 7.61 2.23
N ASN A 371 -9.59 6.30 2.00
CA ASN A 371 -8.61 5.63 1.16
C ASN A 371 -8.62 6.20 -0.27
N MET A 372 -9.80 6.27 -0.90
CA MET A 372 -9.95 6.87 -2.22
C MET A 372 -9.51 8.32 -2.27
N PHE A 373 -9.87 9.13 -1.27
CA PHE A 373 -9.44 10.54 -1.20
C PHE A 373 -7.92 10.67 -1.16
N LEU A 374 -7.27 9.90 -0.29
CA LEU A 374 -5.82 9.99 -0.10
C LEU A 374 -5.08 9.59 -1.40
N HIS A 375 -5.63 8.64 -2.16
CA HIS A 375 -5.09 8.22 -3.45
C HIS A 375 -5.40 9.18 -4.63
N GLY A 376 -6.06 10.31 -4.37
CA GLY A 376 -6.32 11.38 -5.34
C GLY A 376 -7.76 11.48 -5.83
N ASP A 377 -8.67 10.68 -5.27
CA ASP A 377 -10.10 10.50 -5.58
C ASP A 377 -10.47 9.44 -6.65
N GLY A 378 -11.77 9.17 -6.81
CA GLY A 378 -12.34 7.85 -7.16
C GLY A 378 -13.60 7.50 -6.34
N ARG A 379 -14.00 8.41 -5.45
CA ARG A 379 -15.11 8.23 -4.50
C ARG A 379 -16.48 8.72 -5.00
N SER A 380 -16.55 9.27 -6.22
CA SER A 380 -17.71 10.01 -6.72
C SER A 380 -19.00 9.18 -6.74
N ASN A 381 -18.91 7.85 -6.96
CA ASN A 381 -20.06 6.95 -6.92
C ASN A 381 -19.98 5.92 -5.78
N LEU A 382 -19.38 6.29 -4.64
CA LEU A 382 -19.51 5.51 -3.40
C LEU A 382 -20.82 5.86 -2.68
N MET A 383 -21.52 4.83 -2.22
CA MET A 383 -22.85 4.94 -1.62
C MET A 383 -22.92 4.21 -0.27
N PHE A 384 -23.33 4.93 0.76
CA PHE A 384 -23.57 4.35 2.08
C PHE A 384 -24.96 3.69 2.11
N ARG A 385 -25.06 2.46 1.63
CA ARG A 385 -26.33 1.76 1.35
C ARG A 385 -26.15 0.24 1.44
N ASP A 386 -27.23 -0.45 1.79
CA ASP A 386 -27.36 -1.87 1.52
C ASP A 386 -27.49 -2.07 -0.01
N SER A 387 -26.61 -2.90 -0.56
CA SER A 387 -26.53 -3.15 -2.00
C SER A 387 -27.44 -4.27 -2.48
N LEU A 388 -28.00 -5.08 -1.57
CA LEU A 388 -28.86 -6.19 -1.93
C LEU A 388 -30.19 -5.66 -2.47
N VAL A 389 -30.52 -6.02 -3.70
CA VAL A 389 -31.81 -5.65 -4.33
C VAL A 389 -32.66 -6.87 -4.65
N THR A 390 -32.09 -8.07 -4.55
CA THR A 390 -32.75 -9.35 -4.85
C THR A 390 -32.82 -10.26 -3.63
N ARG A 391 -33.29 -9.76 -2.48
CA ARG A 391 -33.36 -10.51 -1.21
C ARG A 391 -34.35 -11.69 -1.28
N ASP A 392 -34.21 -12.64 -0.35
CA ASP A 392 -35.21 -13.67 0.03
C ASP A 392 -35.41 -14.87 -0.93
N ARG A 393 -34.39 -15.25 -1.72
CA ARG A 393 -34.42 -16.41 -2.65
C ARG A 393 -35.54 -16.38 -3.72
N THR A 394 -36.37 -15.34 -3.75
CA THR A 394 -37.26 -15.02 -4.88
C THR A 394 -36.48 -14.33 -6.00
N PHE A 395 -35.35 -13.71 -5.65
CA PHE A 395 -34.45 -12.98 -6.54
C PHE A 395 -35.15 -11.95 -7.43
N THR A 396 -36.20 -11.33 -6.88
CA THR A 396 -36.97 -10.26 -7.51
C THR A 396 -36.62 -8.92 -6.88
N VAL A 397 -36.52 -7.87 -7.69
CA VAL A 397 -36.31 -6.51 -7.17
C VAL A 397 -37.59 -5.98 -6.54
N LYS A 398 -37.51 -5.62 -5.25
CA LYS A 398 -38.65 -5.04 -4.53
C LYS A 398 -38.84 -3.57 -4.91
N PRO A 399 -40.07 -3.02 -4.84
CA PRO A 399 -40.32 -1.61 -5.14
C PRO A 399 -39.44 -0.62 -4.37
N ALA A 400 -39.11 -0.92 -3.10
CA ALA A 400 -38.25 -0.09 -2.27
C ALA A 400 -36.81 0.02 -2.81
N ASP A 401 -36.34 -1.01 -3.52
CA ASP A 401 -34.98 -1.12 -4.04
C ASP A 401 -34.84 -0.61 -5.50
N MET A 402 -35.96 -0.40 -6.21
CA MET A 402 -35.96 0.00 -7.63
C MET A 402 -35.24 1.32 -7.89
N LYS A 403 -35.27 2.26 -6.94
CA LYS A 403 -34.56 3.55 -7.10
C LYS A 403 -33.05 3.33 -7.13
N LEU A 404 -32.52 2.54 -6.20
CA LEU A 404 -31.10 2.20 -6.13
C LEU A 404 -30.67 1.40 -7.36
N GLN A 405 -31.45 0.38 -7.72
CA GLN A 405 -31.24 -0.42 -8.94
C GLN A 405 -31.12 0.47 -10.19
N ARG A 406 -32.07 1.37 -10.42
CA ARG A 406 -32.05 2.27 -11.59
C ARG A 406 -30.86 3.22 -11.57
N TYR A 407 -30.50 3.74 -10.40
CA TYR A 407 -29.35 4.63 -10.26
C TYR A 407 -28.05 3.91 -10.64
N VAL A 408 -27.77 2.75 -10.03
CA VAL A 408 -26.54 1.98 -10.31
C VAL A 408 -26.50 1.51 -11.76
N LYS A 409 -27.62 1.00 -12.32
CA LYS A 409 -27.69 0.63 -13.74
C LYS A 409 -27.48 1.83 -14.68
N GLY A 410 -27.90 3.02 -14.28
CA GLY A 410 -27.65 4.26 -15.03
C GLY A 410 -26.17 4.61 -15.17
N LEU A 411 -25.32 4.12 -14.26
CA LEU A 411 -23.87 4.24 -14.30
C LEU A 411 -23.20 3.16 -15.19
N LYS A 412 -23.99 2.20 -15.71
CA LYS A 412 -23.57 1.17 -16.68
C LYS A 412 -22.36 0.32 -16.24
N PRO A 413 -22.40 -0.33 -15.08
CA PRO A 413 -21.32 -1.21 -14.63
C PRO A 413 -21.12 -2.38 -15.61
N THR A 414 -19.89 -2.54 -16.09
CA THR A 414 -19.52 -3.65 -16.99
C THR A 414 -18.72 -4.74 -16.27
N LYS A 415 -18.11 -4.42 -15.12
CA LYS A 415 -17.29 -5.33 -14.33
C LYS A 415 -17.70 -5.25 -12.86
N CYS A 416 -17.78 -6.38 -12.18
CA CYS A 416 -18.05 -6.45 -10.76
C CYS A 416 -17.05 -7.41 -10.10
N VAL A 417 -16.39 -6.96 -9.03
CA VAL A 417 -15.41 -7.76 -8.28
C VAL A 417 -15.77 -7.64 -6.80
N ILE A 418 -16.08 -8.75 -6.14
CA ILE A 418 -16.63 -8.73 -4.78
C ILE A 418 -16.16 -9.89 -3.91
N ASN A 419 -16.03 -9.63 -2.60
CA ASN A 419 -15.86 -10.64 -1.57
C ASN A 419 -16.97 -10.47 -0.51
N PRO A 420 -18.17 -11.04 -0.73
CA PRO A 420 -19.30 -10.87 0.18
C PRO A 420 -19.08 -11.54 1.54
N PRO A 421 -19.82 -11.13 2.58
CA PRO A 421 -19.94 -11.92 3.80
C PRO A 421 -20.40 -13.36 3.51
N TYR A 422 -19.86 -14.34 4.24
CA TYR A 422 -20.11 -15.77 3.98
C TYR A 422 -21.25 -16.35 4.82
N GLU A 423 -21.77 -15.59 5.79
CA GLU A 423 -22.85 -16.02 6.64
C GLU A 423 -24.20 -16.08 5.90
N HIS A 424 -25.09 -16.96 6.35
CA HIS A 424 -26.44 -17.13 5.78
C HIS A 424 -26.42 -17.39 4.27
N ASP A 425 -27.37 -16.81 3.53
CA ASP A 425 -27.47 -16.89 2.07
C ASP A 425 -26.79 -15.71 1.36
N ASN A 426 -25.93 -14.97 2.06
CA ASN A 426 -25.32 -13.76 1.52
C ASN A 426 -24.56 -14.00 0.21
N PRO A 427 -23.68 -15.02 0.06
CA PRO A 427 -22.95 -15.24 -1.20
C PRO A 427 -23.87 -15.33 -2.43
N VAL A 428 -25.01 -16.02 -2.29
CA VAL A 428 -26.02 -16.16 -3.35
C VAL A 428 -26.76 -14.83 -3.59
N ASN A 429 -27.19 -14.14 -2.54
CA ASN A 429 -27.93 -12.88 -2.66
C ASN A 429 -27.07 -11.76 -3.29
N PHE A 430 -25.79 -11.69 -2.91
CA PHE A 430 -24.81 -10.76 -3.50
C PHE A 430 -24.52 -11.10 -4.96
N THR A 431 -24.39 -12.39 -5.30
CA THR A 431 -24.23 -12.84 -6.70
C THR A 431 -25.39 -12.34 -7.56
N MET A 432 -26.63 -12.57 -7.11
CA MET A 432 -27.83 -12.17 -7.86
C MET A 432 -28.00 -10.65 -7.96
N SER A 433 -27.70 -9.91 -6.89
CA SER A 433 -27.77 -8.45 -6.91
C SER A 433 -26.69 -7.85 -7.82
N ALA A 434 -25.46 -8.38 -7.79
CA ALA A 434 -24.39 -7.96 -8.70
C ALA A 434 -24.76 -8.20 -10.16
N ILE A 435 -25.30 -9.37 -10.50
CA ILE A 435 -25.81 -9.67 -11.85
C ILE A 435 -26.94 -8.71 -12.24
N GLU A 436 -27.82 -8.34 -11.31
CA GLU A 436 -28.91 -7.39 -11.62
C GLU A 436 -28.38 -6.00 -11.99
N TYR A 437 -27.30 -5.54 -11.34
CA TYR A 437 -26.67 -4.25 -11.63
C TYR A 437 -25.90 -4.22 -12.95
N LEU A 438 -25.20 -5.31 -13.30
CA LEU A 438 -24.35 -5.37 -14.50
C LEU A 438 -25.11 -5.12 -15.80
N GLU A 439 -24.44 -4.52 -16.79
CA GLU A 439 -24.90 -4.50 -18.18
C GLU A 439 -24.87 -5.91 -18.79
N GLU A 440 -25.67 -6.15 -19.84
CA GLU A 440 -25.61 -7.42 -20.60
C GLU A 440 -24.19 -7.66 -21.13
N GLY A 441 -23.66 -8.88 -20.95
CA GLY A 441 -22.27 -9.20 -21.25
C GLY A 441 -21.25 -8.75 -20.19
N GLY A 442 -21.70 -8.04 -19.14
CA GLY A 442 -20.86 -7.66 -18.01
C GLY A 442 -20.38 -8.86 -17.20
N GLN A 443 -19.25 -8.71 -16.51
CA GLN A 443 -18.57 -9.81 -15.83
C GLN A 443 -18.57 -9.63 -14.32
N LEU A 444 -18.80 -10.71 -13.58
CA LEU A 444 -18.71 -10.79 -12.13
C LEU A 444 -17.60 -11.77 -11.75
N VAL A 445 -16.67 -11.33 -10.90
CA VAL A 445 -15.69 -12.20 -10.23
C VAL A 445 -15.92 -12.11 -8.74
N ILE A 446 -16.21 -13.25 -8.11
CA ILE A 446 -16.67 -13.32 -6.71
C ILE A 446 -15.97 -14.43 -5.94
N ILE A 447 -15.59 -14.17 -4.69
CA ILE A 447 -15.18 -15.22 -3.74
C ILE A 447 -16.41 -15.73 -3.00
N MET A 448 -16.59 -17.05 -2.95
CA MET A 448 -17.62 -17.68 -2.13
C MET A 448 -17.11 -18.99 -1.54
N PRO A 449 -17.74 -19.54 -0.48
CA PRO A 449 -17.50 -20.92 -0.06
C PRO A 449 -17.64 -21.89 -1.24
N VAL A 450 -16.74 -22.89 -1.33
CA VAL A 450 -16.64 -23.85 -2.46
C VAL A 450 -17.96 -24.57 -2.75
N ASN A 451 -18.79 -24.77 -1.72
CA ASN A 451 -20.04 -25.51 -1.83
C ASN A 451 -21.29 -24.61 -1.97
N THR A 452 -21.14 -23.30 -2.16
CA THR A 452 -22.27 -22.36 -2.26
C THR A 452 -23.30 -22.80 -3.30
N LEU A 453 -22.85 -23.08 -4.54
CA LEU A 453 -23.75 -23.48 -5.63
C LEU A 453 -24.27 -24.92 -5.49
N SER A 454 -23.52 -25.81 -4.82
CA SER A 454 -23.93 -27.20 -4.60
C SER A 454 -24.91 -27.35 -3.43
N LYS A 455 -24.84 -26.47 -2.43
CA LYS A 455 -25.72 -26.48 -1.24
C LYS A 455 -27.14 -25.99 -1.56
N ASP A 456 -27.29 -25.09 -2.52
CA ASP A 456 -28.59 -24.60 -2.98
C ASP A 456 -28.72 -24.71 -4.51
N PRO A 457 -29.05 -25.91 -5.03
CA PRO A 457 -29.21 -26.12 -6.47
C PRO A 457 -30.30 -25.25 -7.10
N LYS A 458 -31.33 -24.85 -6.33
CA LYS A 458 -32.40 -23.99 -6.82
C LYS A 458 -31.87 -22.59 -7.08
N ALA A 459 -31.16 -22.02 -6.11
CA ALA A 459 -30.51 -20.73 -6.27
C ALA A 459 -29.45 -20.76 -7.37
N ALA A 460 -28.63 -21.81 -7.43
CA ALA A 460 -27.63 -21.98 -8.47
C ALA A 460 -28.28 -22.01 -9.87
N LYS A 461 -29.39 -22.72 -10.04
CA LYS A 461 -30.15 -22.70 -11.29
C LYS A 461 -30.66 -21.30 -11.64
N THR A 462 -31.20 -20.55 -10.68
CA THR A 462 -31.65 -19.17 -10.94
C THR A 462 -30.51 -18.21 -11.29
N ILE A 463 -29.32 -18.38 -10.69
CA ILE A 463 -28.10 -17.66 -11.11
C ILE A 463 -27.77 -18.02 -12.57
N LEU A 464 -27.75 -19.31 -12.88
CA LEU A 464 -27.40 -19.82 -14.22
C LEU A 464 -28.46 -19.48 -15.28
N GLU A 465 -29.68 -19.15 -14.91
CA GLU A 465 -30.70 -18.62 -15.84
C GLU A 465 -30.41 -17.16 -16.25
N ARG A 466 -29.58 -16.42 -15.51
CA ARG A 466 -29.26 -14.99 -15.74
C ARG A 466 -27.78 -14.73 -16.08
N ALA A 467 -26.93 -15.73 -15.93
CA ALA A 467 -25.52 -15.62 -16.20
C ALA A 467 -24.91 -16.97 -16.58
N ARG A 468 -23.83 -16.92 -17.36
CA ARG A 468 -22.98 -18.06 -17.68
C ARG A 468 -21.84 -18.13 -16.67
N LEU A 469 -21.67 -19.26 -15.98
CA LEU A 469 -20.44 -19.56 -15.25
C LEU A 469 -19.29 -19.79 -16.27
N ASP A 470 -18.22 -19.01 -16.16
CA ASP A 470 -17.06 -19.07 -17.06
C ASP A 470 -15.91 -19.90 -16.45
N PHE A 471 -15.63 -19.68 -15.17
CA PHE A 471 -14.54 -20.36 -14.48
C PHE A 471 -14.76 -20.49 -12.96
N VAL A 472 -14.05 -21.45 -12.36
CA VAL A 472 -13.93 -21.65 -10.91
C VAL A 472 -12.46 -21.90 -10.56
N ILE A 473 -11.93 -21.19 -9.57
CA ILE A 473 -10.58 -21.40 -9.03
C ILE A 473 -10.72 -21.86 -7.58
N ASP A 474 -10.34 -23.10 -7.29
CA ASP A 474 -10.32 -23.61 -5.92
C ASP A 474 -9.11 -23.04 -5.18
N MET A 475 -9.34 -22.38 -4.05
CA MET A 475 -8.31 -21.65 -3.31
C MET A 475 -7.75 -22.49 -2.14
N PRO A 476 -6.60 -22.10 -1.57
CA PRO A 476 -6.04 -22.77 -0.40
C PRO A 476 -7.00 -22.73 0.80
N GLN A 477 -7.09 -23.84 1.54
CA GLN A 477 -7.94 -23.96 2.74
C GLN A 477 -7.68 -22.84 3.76
N GLN A 478 -6.41 -22.52 3.95
CA GLN A 478 -5.91 -21.57 4.93
C GLN A 478 -5.83 -20.13 4.40
N LEU A 479 -6.53 -19.78 3.33
CA LEU A 479 -6.43 -18.44 2.74
C LEU A 479 -6.81 -17.32 3.71
N PHE A 480 -7.83 -17.54 4.54
CA PHE A 480 -8.38 -16.57 5.50
C PHE A 480 -8.09 -16.92 6.96
N PHE A 481 -7.11 -17.79 7.23
CA PHE A 481 -6.83 -18.29 8.58
C PHE A 481 -6.46 -17.18 9.58
N GLU A 482 -5.78 -16.11 9.13
CA GLU A 482 -5.40 -14.97 9.98
C GLU A 482 -6.59 -14.20 10.54
N GLN A 483 -7.78 -14.40 9.94
CA GLN A 483 -9.05 -13.81 10.36
C GLN A 483 -9.91 -14.80 11.13
N GLY A 484 -9.34 -15.92 11.59
CA GLY A 484 -10.05 -16.98 12.31
C GLY A 484 -11.05 -17.75 11.45
N ARG A 485 -10.94 -17.66 10.11
CA ARG A 485 -11.86 -18.34 9.19
C ARG A 485 -11.24 -19.62 8.64
N THR A 486 -12.00 -20.71 8.71
CA THR A 486 -11.59 -22.05 8.26
C THR A 486 -12.39 -22.52 7.03
N VAL A 487 -13.22 -21.66 6.43
CA VAL A 487 -14.08 -22.04 5.31
C VAL A 487 -13.26 -22.13 4.02
N LYS A 488 -13.31 -23.27 3.33
CA LYS A 488 -12.74 -23.41 1.98
C LYS A 488 -13.52 -22.54 1.00
N THR A 489 -12.81 -21.69 0.26
CA THR A 489 -13.38 -20.75 -0.69
C THR A 489 -12.89 -21.03 -2.10
N SER A 490 -13.65 -20.56 -3.08
CA SER A 490 -13.27 -20.58 -4.50
C SER A 490 -13.61 -19.22 -5.12
N ILE A 491 -12.86 -18.84 -6.16
CA ILE A 491 -13.20 -17.67 -7.00
C ILE A 491 -14.08 -18.17 -8.13
N PHE A 492 -15.24 -17.54 -8.32
CA PHE A 492 -16.17 -17.83 -9.41
C PHE A 492 -16.21 -16.65 -10.39
N GLY A 493 -16.13 -16.95 -11.68
CA GLY A 493 -16.30 -15.97 -12.75
C GLY A 493 -17.61 -16.20 -13.50
N PHE A 494 -18.45 -15.17 -13.59
CA PHE A 494 -19.70 -15.19 -14.33
C PHE A 494 -19.72 -14.10 -15.40
N THR A 495 -20.39 -14.36 -16.52
CA THR A 495 -20.79 -13.36 -17.50
C THR A 495 -22.31 -13.24 -17.50
N LYS A 496 -22.84 -12.04 -17.26
CA LYS A 496 -24.28 -11.77 -17.36
C LYS A 496 -24.74 -12.05 -18.79
N THR A 497 -25.77 -12.88 -18.92
CA THR A 497 -26.41 -13.09 -20.21
C THR A 497 -27.88 -13.44 -20.05
N SER A 498 -28.70 -12.83 -20.90
CA SER A 498 -30.15 -13.07 -20.97
C SER A 498 -30.51 -14.50 -21.42
N ASN A 499 -29.56 -15.23 -22.02
CA ASN A 499 -29.74 -16.63 -22.41
C ASN A 499 -29.37 -17.63 -21.28
N GLY A 500 -28.78 -17.14 -20.19
CA GLY A 500 -28.24 -17.99 -19.14
C GLY A 500 -27.04 -18.85 -19.57
N HIS A 501 -26.74 -19.85 -18.76
CA HIS A 501 -25.69 -20.84 -19.01
C HIS A 501 -26.22 -21.93 -19.96
N GLU A 502 -25.55 -22.09 -21.10
CA GLU A 502 -25.85 -23.18 -22.04
C GLU A 502 -25.45 -24.52 -21.43
N ARG A 503 -26.30 -25.54 -21.59
CA ARG A 503 -26.12 -26.86 -20.96
C ARG A 503 -24.76 -27.50 -21.25
N ASP A 504 -24.31 -27.39 -22.50
CA ASP A 504 -23.11 -28.05 -23.00
C ASP A 504 -21.88 -27.12 -22.93
N ALA A 505 -22.03 -25.90 -22.39
CA ALA A 505 -20.92 -24.97 -22.24
C ALA A 505 -19.89 -25.52 -21.24
N LEU A 506 -18.62 -25.48 -21.66
CA LEU A 506 -17.51 -25.91 -20.83
C LEU A 506 -17.04 -24.78 -19.91
N VAL A 507 -17.05 -25.05 -18.60
CA VAL A 507 -16.48 -24.18 -17.56
C VAL A 507 -15.00 -24.53 -17.36
N THR A 508 -14.16 -23.52 -17.14
CA THR A 508 -12.74 -23.72 -16.80
C THR A 508 -12.55 -23.80 -15.30
N PHE A 509 -12.06 -24.93 -14.81
CA PHE A 509 -11.73 -25.14 -13.41
C PHE A 509 -10.22 -25.09 -13.22
N ILE A 510 -9.77 -24.54 -12.10
CA ILE A 510 -8.36 -24.47 -11.69
C ILE A 510 -8.23 -24.96 -10.27
N ASP A 511 -7.30 -25.88 -10.05
CA ASP A 511 -6.89 -26.31 -8.71
C ASP A 511 -5.71 -25.46 -8.24
N MET A 512 -6.01 -24.48 -7.39
CA MET A 512 -5.03 -23.59 -6.73
C MET A 512 -5.01 -23.84 -5.22
N GLU A 513 -4.98 -25.11 -4.80
CA GLU A 513 -4.78 -25.44 -3.38
C GLU A 513 -3.43 -24.94 -2.83
N ASP A 514 -2.46 -24.77 -3.72
CA ASP A 514 -1.17 -24.12 -3.45
C ASP A 514 -1.04 -22.86 -4.31
N ASP A 515 -1.11 -21.70 -3.67
CA ASP A 515 -0.96 -20.36 -4.28
C ASP A 515 0.48 -19.83 -4.16
N GLY A 516 1.45 -20.68 -3.80
CA GLY A 516 2.83 -20.24 -3.60
C GLY A 516 3.07 -19.43 -2.33
N HIS A 517 2.07 -19.31 -1.44
CA HIS A 517 2.24 -18.63 -0.16
C HIS A 517 2.28 -19.62 1.02
N GLU A 518 3.27 -19.41 1.87
CA GLU A 518 3.52 -20.21 3.07
C GLU A 518 3.39 -19.36 4.33
N VAL A 519 2.96 -19.99 5.43
CA VAL A 519 2.83 -19.30 6.73
C VAL A 519 4.22 -19.11 7.33
N GLN A 520 4.61 -17.87 7.57
CA GLN A 520 5.83 -17.51 8.29
C GLN A 520 5.49 -17.05 9.70
N VAL A 521 6.21 -17.57 10.70
CA VAL A 521 5.99 -17.28 12.12
C VAL A 521 6.06 -15.76 12.35
N GLY A 522 4.99 -15.19 12.92
CA GLY A 522 4.87 -13.76 13.21
C GLY A 522 4.58 -12.85 12.01
N HIS A 523 4.66 -13.36 10.78
CA HIS A 523 4.62 -12.56 9.55
C HIS A 523 3.47 -12.92 8.59
N GLY A 524 2.69 -13.94 8.94
CA GLY A 524 1.52 -14.36 8.15
C GLY A 524 1.91 -15.14 6.89
N ARG A 525 0.98 -15.22 5.93
CA ARG A 525 1.24 -15.86 4.62
C ARG A 525 2.13 -14.99 3.73
N LYS A 526 3.22 -15.55 3.21
CA LYS A 526 4.19 -14.87 2.32
C LYS A 526 4.48 -15.69 1.07
N ASP A 527 4.57 -15.01 -0.07
CA ASP A 527 4.98 -15.63 -1.33
C ASP A 527 6.42 -16.16 -1.19
N VAL A 528 6.62 -17.43 -1.54
CA VAL A 528 7.95 -18.06 -1.62
C VAL A 528 8.56 -17.97 -3.02
N GLY A 529 8.12 -16.98 -3.81
CA GLY A 529 8.61 -16.68 -5.15
C GLY A 529 7.88 -17.43 -6.26
N ARG A 530 6.75 -18.08 -5.96
CA ARG A 530 5.99 -18.91 -6.92
C ARG A 530 4.71 -18.24 -7.41
N TRP A 531 4.18 -17.27 -6.68
CA TRP A 531 2.89 -16.63 -6.99
C TRP A 531 2.84 -16.01 -8.39
N ARG A 532 3.91 -15.34 -8.81
CA ARG A 532 3.96 -14.67 -10.13
C ARG A 532 3.70 -15.65 -11.28
N GLU A 533 4.25 -16.87 -11.19
CA GLU A 533 4.06 -17.88 -12.21
C GLU A 533 2.67 -18.53 -12.10
N ILE A 534 2.26 -18.93 -10.89
CA ILE A 534 0.95 -19.55 -10.63
C ILE A 534 -0.18 -18.65 -11.13
N SER A 535 -0.18 -17.38 -10.74
CA SER A 535 -1.19 -16.41 -11.15
C SER A 535 -1.18 -16.16 -12.66
N ARG A 536 0.00 -16.07 -13.30
CA ARG A 536 0.13 -15.91 -14.76
C ARG A 536 -0.47 -17.11 -15.51
N LEU A 537 -0.17 -18.33 -15.07
CA LEU A 537 -0.66 -19.56 -15.68
C LEU A 537 -2.17 -19.71 -15.51
N ALA A 538 -2.70 -19.43 -14.31
CA ALA A 538 -4.14 -19.45 -14.05
C ALA A 538 -4.90 -18.45 -14.92
N LYS A 539 -4.42 -17.19 -14.99
CA LYS A 539 -5.00 -16.16 -15.86
C LYS A 539 -4.99 -16.56 -17.33
N ARG A 540 -3.89 -17.17 -17.80
CA ARG A 540 -3.77 -17.66 -19.18
C ARG A 540 -4.77 -18.78 -19.46
N ALA A 541 -4.87 -19.76 -18.57
CA ALA A 541 -5.79 -20.89 -18.72
C ALA A 541 -7.25 -20.42 -18.85
N ILE A 542 -7.67 -19.47 -18.02
CA ILE A 542 -9.01 -18.88 -18.07
C ILE A 542 -9.23 -18.06 -19.33
N ARG A 543 -8.26 -17.19 -19.70
CA ARG A 543 -8.39 -16.33 -20.88
C ARG A 543 -8.48 -17.14 -22.18
N ASP A 544 -7.64 -18.16 -22.31
CA ASP A 544 -7.51 -18.95 -23.54
C ASP A 544 -8.48 -20.14 -23.54
N GLY A 545 -9.13 -20.45 -22.41
CA GLY A 545 -10.02 -21.59 -22.25
C GLY A 545 -9.30 -22.92 -22.49
N VAL A 546 -8.12 -23.09 -21.89
CA VAL A 546 -7.25 -24.27 -22.13
C VAL A 546 -7.07 -25.12 -20.87
N GLU A 547 -6.98 -26.43 -21.10
CA GLU A 547 -6.51 -27.38 -20.09
C GLU A 547 -4.98 -27.37 -20.08
N SER A 548 -4.40 -27.23 -18.90
CA SER A 548 -2.96 -27.07 -18.72
C SER A 548 -2.53 -27.74 -17.42
N PRO A 549 -1.66 -28.76 -17.48
CA PRO A 549 -1.05 -29.35 -16.29
C PRO A 549 -0.32 -28.31 -15.43
N ASP A 550 0.38 -27.36 -16.06
CA ASP A 550 1.15 -26.32 -15.36
C ASP A 550 0.23 -25.36 -14.59
N ALA A 551 -0.95 -25.07 -15.14
CA ALA A 551 -1.95 -24.24 -14.47
C ALA A 551 -2.89 -25.06 -13.58
N ARG A 552 -2.73 -26.38 -13.53
CA ARG A 552 -3.70 -27.34 -12.97
C ARG A 552 -5.14 -27.02 -13.40
N SER A 553 -5.33 -26.76 -14.70
CA SER A 553 -6.62 -26.37 -15.27
C SER A 553 -7.27 -27.47 -16.09
N TRP A 554 -8.58 -27.65 -15.92
CA TRP A 554 -9.39 -28.61 -16.67
C TRP A 554 -10.72 -27.99 -17.08
N ARG A 555 -11.36 -28.52 -18.13
CA ARG A 555 -12.65 -28.02 -18.60
C ARG A 555 -13.72 -29.09 -18.58
N THR A 556 -14.93 -28.74 -18.19
CA THR A 556 -16.05 -29.68 -18.18
C THR A 556 -17.36 -28.92 -18.19
N ALA A 557 -18.40 -29.55 -18.74
CA ALA A 557 -19.77 -29.11 -18.50
C ALA A 557 -20.12 -29.25 -17.01
N ILE A 558 -21.11 -28.48 -16.58
CA ILE A 558 -21.67 -28.52 -15.21
C ILE A 558 -23.06 -29.15 -15.17
N PHE A 559 -23.62 -29.53 -16.33
CA PHE A 559 -24.85 -30.31 -16.42
C PHE A 559 -24.53 -31.67 -17.01
N ASP A 560 -25.09 -32.73 -16.44
CA ASP A 560 -24.97 -34.08 -17.01
C ASP A 560 -25.99 -34.32 -18.14
N ASP A 561 -25.96 -35.53 -18.71
CA ASP A 561 -26.88 -35.98 -19.77
C ASP A 561 -28.35 -36.05 -19.32
N ALA A 562 -28.63 -36.04 -18.01
CA ALA A 562 -29.97 -35.94 -17.43
C ALA A 562 -30.37 -34.48 -17.10
N GLY A 563 -29.46 -33.51 -17.24
CA GLY A 563 -29.69 -32.10 -16.94
C GLY A 563 -29.54 -31.76 -15.46
N VAL A 564 -28.93 -32.64 -14.67
CA VAL A 564 -28.63 -32.41 -13.26
C VAL A 564 -27.38 -31.54 -13.15
N LEU A 565 -27.48 -30.48 -12.34
CA LEU A 565 -26.40 -29.54 -12.09
C LEU A 565 -25.38 -30.13 -11.10
N ASP A 566 -24.10 -30.12 -11.48
CA ASP A 566 -22.96 -30.23 -10.59
C ASP A 566 -22.02 -29.04 -10.83
N ALA A 567 -22.12 -28.04 -9.96
CA ALA A 567 -21.30 -26.83 -10.04
C ALA A 567 -19.80 -27.06 -9.84
N ARG A 568 -19.36 -28.26 -9.45
CA ARG A 568 -17.94 -28.66 -9.40
C ARG A 568 -17.48 -29.36 -10.67
N GLY A 569 -18.34 -29.41 -11.69
CA GLY A 569 -18.07 -30.05 -12.96
C GLY A 569 -18.36 -31.55 -12.96
N ILE A 570 -18.84 -32.04 -14.11
CA ILE A 570 -19.10 -33.46 -14.34
C ILE A 570 -17.81 -34.28 -14.30
N ARG A 571 -16.75 -33.82 -14.99
CA ARG A 571 -15.40 -34.36 -14.81
C ARG A 571 -14.77 -33.77 -13.57
N ARG A 572 -14.42 -34.63 -12.61
CA ARG A 572 -13.74 -34.25 -11.37
C ARG A 572 -12.31 -33.78 -11.62
N ASN A 573 -11.81 -33.05 -10.63
CA ASN A 573 -10.41 -32.63 -10.54
C ASN A 573 -9.48 -33.83 -10.85
N PRO A 574 -8.66 -33.76 -11.92
CA PRO A 574 -7.76 -34.84 -12.31
C PRO A 574 -6.45 -34.88 -11.50
N TRP A 575 -6.18 -33.88 -10.66
CA TRP A 575 -4.99 -33.84 -9.81
C TRP A 575 -5.26 -34.45 -8.43
N PRO A 576 -4.23 -35.00 -7.77
CA PRO A 576 -4.32 -35.43 -6.38
C PRO A 576 -4.75 -34.25 -5.51
N GLN A 577 -5.70 -34.49 -4.60
CA GLN A 577 -5.99 -33.53 -3.53
C GLN A 577 -4.77 -33.46 -2.61
N ALA A 578 -4.40 -32.26 -2.18
CA ALA A 578 -3.38 -32.12 -1.15
C ALA A 578 -3.84 -32.84 0.14
N GLU A 579 -2.90 -33.40 0.90
CA GLU A 579 -3.22 -33.97 2.21
C GLU A 579 -3.86 -32.88 3.09
N THR A 580 -5.13 -33.08 3.42
CA THR A 580 -5.85 -32.21 4.34
C THR A 580 -5.27 -32.44 5.73
N HIS A 581 -4.48 -31.50 6.21
CA HIS A 581 -4.07 -31.48 7.61
C HIS A 581 -5.23 -30.93 8.43
N ASP A 582 -5.59 -31.60 9.53
CA ASP A 582 -6.62 -31.09 10.43
C ASP A 582 -6.08 -29.83 11.12
N LEU A 583 -6.58 -28.67 10.68
CA LEU A 583 -6.18 -27.39 11.25
C LEU A 583 -6.50 -27.31 12.75
N TYR A 584 -7.57 -27.96 13.22
CA TYR A 584 -7.90 -27.97 14.64
C TYR A 584 -6.90 -28.81 15.44
N GLU A 585 -6.46 -29.94 14.89
CA GLU A 585 -5.41 -30.77 15.48
C GLU A 585 -4.09 -30.00 15.52
N ALA A 586 -3.68 -29.38 14.40
CA ALA A 586 -2.47 -28.57 14.34
C ALA A 586 -2.50 -27.35 15.28
N VAL A 587 -3.66 -26.70 15.44
CA VAL A 587 -3.85 -25.59 16.39
C VAL A 587 -3.81 -26.11 17.83
N ALA A 588 -4.41 -27.26 18.11
CA ALA A 588 -4.36 -27.89 19.43
C ALA A 588 -2.93 -28.28 19.82
N ASP A 589 -2.19 -28.92 18.91
CA ASP A 589 -0.77 -29.26 19.07
C ASP A 589 0.07 -28.00 19.31
N TRP A 590 -0.19 -26.92 18.57
CA TRP A 590 0.49 -25.64 18.78
C TRP A 590 0.16 -25.01 20.13
N GLN A 591 -1.09 -25.05 20.58
CA GLN A 591 -1.51 -24.55 21.89
C GLN A 591 -0.86 -25.35 23.02
N GLU A 592 -0.78 -26.67 22.87
CA GLU A 592 -0.09 -27.55 23.82
C GLU A 592 1.41 -27.25 23.87
N ALA A 593 2.08 -27.16 22.71
CA ALA A 593 3.49 -26.80 22.63
C ALA A 593 3.78 -25.41 23.24
N ARG A 594 2.88 -24.45 23.03
CA ARG A 594 2.97 -23.12 23.64
C ARG A 594 2.83 -23.18 25.17
N ALA A 595 1.86 -23.92 25.69
CA ALA A 595 1.70 -24.10 27.13
C ALA A 595 2.94 -24.77 27.75
N GLN A 596 3.51 -25.78 27.09
CA GLN A 596 4.76 -26.41 27.52
C GLN A 596 5.94 -25.43 27.53
N ARG A 597 6.06 -24.58 26.51
CA ARG A 597 7.07 -23.52 26.44
C ARG A 597 6.93 -22.52 27.58
N ASP A 598 5.71 -22.07 27.87
CA ASP A 598 5.45 -21.09 28.93
C ASP A 598 5.78 -21.69 30.32
N VAL A 599 5.45 -22.96 30.56
CA VAL A 599 5.89 -23.70 31.76
C VAL A 599 7.42 -23.80 31.86
N ALA A 600 8.10 -24.07 30.74
CA ALA A 600 9.56 -24.13 30.71
C ALA A 600 10.21 -22.75 30.98
N LEU A 601 9.63 -21.68 30.46
CA LEU A 601 10.07 -20.30 30.72
C LEU A 601 9.89 -19.90 32.19
N ASP A 602 8.74 -20.24 32.79
CA ASP A 602 8.50 -20.02 34.23
C ASP A 602 9.51 -20.79 35.10
N HIS A 603 9.77 -22.05 34.74
CA HIS A 603 10.74 -22.88 35.44
C HIS A 603 12.17 -22.32 35.34
N MET A 604 12.58 -21.88 34.14
CA MET A 604 13.87 -21.24 33.91
C MET A 604 14.00 -19.93 34.71
N THR A 605 12.97 -19.09 34.67
CA THR A 605 12.92 -17.81 35.39
C THR A 605 13.06 -18.01 36.89
N ARG A 606 12.39 -19.03 37.45
CA ARG A 606 12.53 -19.42 38.86
C ARG A 606 13.98 -19.78 39.20
N ILE A 607 14.64 -20.61 38.39
CA ILE A 607 16.04 -21.01 38.61
C ILE A 607 16.99 -19.80 38.51
N LEU A 608 16.80 -18.92 37.53
CA LEU A 608 17.62 -17.72 37.37
C LEU A 608 17.48 -16.75 38.54
N ASN A 609 16.25 -16.60 39.07
CA ASN A 609 15.99 -15.81 40.27
C ASN A 609 16.61 -16.43 41.52
N GLU A 610 16.53 -17.75 41.69
CA GLU A 610 17.21 -18.48 42.79
C GLU A 610 18.73 -18.33 42.72
N ALA A 611 19.30 -18.21 41.52
CA ALA A 611 20.72 -17.96 41.28
C ALA A 611 21.14 -16.48 41.39
N GLY A 612 20.20 -15.55 41.60
CA GLY A 612 20.46 -14.11 41.72
C GLY A 612 20.82 -13.41 40.40
N ILE A 613 20.51 -14.03 39.26
CA ILE A 613 20.87 -13.53 37.92
C ILE A 613 19.82 -12.53 37.40
N GLY A 614 18.59 -12.56 37.95
CA GLY A 614 17.46 -11.77 37.45
C GLY A 614 16.91 -12.34 36.13
N GLY A 615 15.60 -12.24 35.92
CA GLY A 615 14.94 -12.73 34.71
C GLY A 615 15.39 -11.98 33.44
N PHE A 616 15.46 -12.69 32.31
CA PHE A 616 15.55 -12.04 31.00
C PHE A 616 14.17 -11.47 30.65
N ASP A 617 14.08 -10.17 30.37
CA ASP A 617 12.91 -9.63 29.67
C ASP A 617 12.90 -10.22 28.25
N VAL A 618 11.87 -11.01 27.94
CA VAL A 618 11.63 -11.63 26.62
C VAL A 618 10.78 -10.72 25.76
#